data_AF-A0AAJ1N413-F1
#
_entry.id   AF-A0AAJ1N413-F1
#
_cell.length_a   1.000
_cell.length_b   1.000
_cell.length_c   1.000
_cell.angle_alpha   90.00
_cell.angle_beta   90.00
_cell.angle_gamma   90.00
#
_symmetry.space_group_name_H-M   'P 1'
#
loop_
_entity.id
_entity.type
_entity.pdbx_description
1 polymer ?
#
loop_
_entity_poly.entity_id
_entity_poly.type
_entity_poly.pdbx_seq_one_letter_code
_entity_poly.pdbx_strand_id
1 'polypeptide(L)'
;METSKKNVKIHWTPVQQGGKKSLPLNLKYYVITEPMRGKSGDISSWSVVLNIKSNEQVDSYQRIGLGEAYFLMEDAPSFLLNSGFIINIYEGPKLVGTVEVL
;
A
#
# COMPACT_ATOMS: atom_id res chain seq x y z
N MET A 1 13.38 17.39 -1.57
CA MET A 1 12.38 17.16 -0.51
C MET A 1 12.23 15.67 -0.34
N GLU A 2 12.53 15.14 0.85
CA GLU A 2 12.36 13.71 1.15
C GLU A 2 10.90 13.45 1.52
N THR A 3 10.17 12.78 0.64
CA THR A 3 8.97 12.06 1.04
C THR A 3 9.42 10.97 2.01
N SER A 4 9.04 11.08 3.28
CA SER A 4 9.47 10.12 4.32
C SER A 4 8.92 8.74 3.98
N LYS A 5 9.78 7.90 3.40
CA LYS A 5 9.47 6.50 3.12
C LYS A 5 9.27 5.76 4.43
N LYS A 6 8.23 4.93 4.49
CA LYS A 6 7.91 4.09 5.63
C LYS A 6 8.01 2.64 5.25
N ASN A 7 8.59 1.83 6.12
CA ASN A 7 8.59 0.39 5.91
C ASN A 7 7.15 -0.12 6.01
N VAL A 8 6.82 -1.08 5.16
CA VAL A 8 5.48 -1.66 5.14
C VAL A 8 5.53 -3.17 5.02
N LYS A 9 4.48 -3.79 5.56
CA LYS A 9 4.10 -5.17 5.31
C LYS A 9 2.84 -5.18 4.46
N ILE A 10 2.78 -6.08 3.48
CA ILE A 10 1.65 -6.21 2.58
C ILE A 10 1.05 -7.59 2.78
N HIS A 11 -0.21 -7.63 3.18
CA HIS A 11 -1.00 -8.83 3.31
C HIS A 11 -1.76 -9.04 2.00
N TRP A 12 -1.29 -9.95 1.16
CA TRP A 12 -1.96 -10.22 -0.11
C TRP A 12 -3.21 -11.07 0.11
N THR A 13 -4.31 -10.66 -0.52
CA THR A 13 -5.53 -11.48 -0.54
C THR A 13 -5.20 -12.84 -1.19
N PRO A 14 -5.71 -13.97 -0.65
CA PRO A 14 -5.57 -15.27 -1.29
C PRO A 14 -6.13 -15.25 -2.72
N VAL A 15 -5.49 -15.99 -3.63
CA VAL A 15 -5.90 -16.03 -5.05
C VAL A 15 -7.35 -16.48 -5.21
N GLN A 16 -7.78 -17.42 -4.38
CA GLN A 16 -9.14 -17.99 -4.37
C GLN A 16 -10.21 -16.98 -3.92
N GLN A 17 -9.80 -15.92 -3.23
CA GLN A 17 -10.67 -14.84 -2.75
C GLN A 17 -10.57 -13.58 -3.64
N GLY A 18 -9.94 -13.70 -4.82
CA GLY A 18 -9.82 -12.60 -5.78
C GLY A 18 -8.50 -11.83 -5.72
N GLY A 19 -7.53 -12.29 -4.94
CA GLY A 19 -6.18 -11.72 -4.92
C GLY A 19 -5.37 -11.99 -6.18
N LYS A 20 -4.18 -11.37 -6.27
CA LYS A 20 -3.36 -11.42 -7.48
C LYS A 20 -2.76 -12.81 -7.71
N LYS A 21 -2.81 -13.32 -8.94
CA LYS A 21 -2.10 -14.56 -9.32
C LYS A 21 -0.58 -14.37 -9.30
N SER A 22 -0.10 -13.26 -9.84
CA SER A 22 1.32 -12.85 -9.83
C SER A 22 1.49 -11.60 -8.97
N LEU A 23 2.46 -11.63 -8.05
CA LEU A 23 2.71 -10.53 -7.13
C LEU A 23 3.73 -9.54 -7.73
N PRO A 24 3.51 -8.22 -7.56
CA PRO A 24 4.46 -7.23 -8.02
C PRO A 24 5.75 -7.30 -7.20
N LEU A 25 6.90 -7.22 -7.86
CA LEU A 25 8.23 -7.29 -7.27
C LEU A 25 9.19 -6.37 -8.04
N ASN A 26 10.02 -5.61 -7.33
CA ASN A 26 11.01 -4.68 -7.93
C ASN A 26 10.39 -3.64 -8.87
N LEU A 27 9.14 -3.26 -8.64
CA LEU A 27 8.42 -2.27 -9.43
C LEU A 27 7.61 -1.33 -8.53
N LYS A 28 7.42 -0.09 -8.98
CA LYS A 28 6.55 0.88 -8.31
C LYS A 28 5.11 0.48 -8.53
N TYR A 29 4.42 0.18 -7.44
CA TYR A 29 3.03 -0.20 -7.44
C TYR A 29 2.19 0.92 -6.83
N TYR A 30 1.25 1.46 -7.61
CA TYR A 30 0.51 2.67 -7.26
C TYR A 30 -0.84 2.30 -6.67
N VAL A 31 -1.13 2.83 -5.48
CA VAL A 31 -2.37 2.60 -4.74
C VAL A 31 -3.04 3.95 -4.50
N ILE A 32 -4.37 3.97 -4.53
CA ILE A 32 -5.16 5.16 -4.23
C ILE A 32 -5.81 4.97 -2.88
N THR A 33 -5.65 5.94 -1.98
CA THR A 33 -6.34 5.91 -0.68
C THR A 33 -7.83 6.21 -0.82
N GLU A 34 -8.59 5.81 0.20
CA GLU A 34 -9.86 6.47 0.46
C GLU A 34 -9.66 7.98 0.64
N PRO A 35 -10.69 8.80 0.38
CA PRO A 35 -10.60 10.25 0.56
C PRO A 35 -10.18 10.62 1.98
N MET A 36 -9.13 11.42 2.10
CA MET A 36 -8.62 11.90 3.39
C MET A 36 -8.10 13.33 3.25
N ARG A 37 -8.07 14.04 4.39
CA ARG A 37 -7.67 15.44 4.45
C ARG A 37 -6.15 15.56 4.27
N GLY A 38 -5.71 16.34 3.30
CA GLY A 38 -4.30 16.71 3.06
C GLY A 38 -3.79 17.78 4.03
N LYS A 39 -2.55 18.22 3.83
CA LYS A 39 -1.89 19.23 4.67
C LYS A 39 -2.55 20.61 4.53
N SER A 40 -2.98 20.99 3.33
CA SER A 40 -3.73 22.21 3.05
C SER A 40 -5.14 22.23 3.64
N GLY A 41 -5.66 21.05 4.00
CA GLY A 41 -7.04 20.87 4.45
C GLY A 41 -7.99 20.35 3.36
N ASP A 42 -7.54 20.19 2.12
CA ASP A 42 -8.34 19.62 1.03
C ASP A 42 -8.61 18.14 1.25
N ILE A 43 -9.83 17.69 0.93
CA ILE A 43 -10.19 16.26 0.97
C ILE A 43 -10.01 15.70 -0.43
N SER A 44 -9.14 14.70 -0.57
CA SER A 44 -8.85 14.05 -1.83
C SER A 44 -8.42 12.60 -1.61
N SER A 45 -8.49 11.81 -2.67
CA SER A 45 -7.81 10.51 -2.72
C SER A 45 -6.36 10.73 -3.12
N TRP A 46 -5.43 10.11 -2.40
CA TRP A 46 -4.01 10.33 -2.59
C TRP A 46 -3.34 9.11 -3.18
N SER A 47 -2.40 9.34 -4.10
CA SER A 47 -1.56 8.26 -4.63
C SER A 47 -0.46 7.90 -3.63
N VAL A 48 -0.42 6.64 -3.25
CA VAL A 48 0.65 6.01 -2.48
C VAL A 48 1.47 5.15 -3.43
N VAL A 49 2.78 5.34 -3.40
CA VAL A 49 3.72 4.47 -4.11
C VAL A 49 4.21 3.40 -3.15
N LEU A 50 4.01 2.13 -3.52
CA LEU A 50 4.61 0.98 -2.86
C LEU A 50 5.81 0.51 -3.67
N ASN A 51 6.98 0.46 -3.04
CA ASN A 51 8.19 -0.16 -3.57
C ASN A 51 8.35 -1.54 -2.93
N ILE A 52 7.91 -2.57 -3.63
CA ILE A 52 7.84 -3.94 -3.10
C ILE A 52 9.16 -4.64 -3.35
N LYS A 53 9.85 -4.99 -2.25
CA LYS A 53 11.20 -5.54 -2.26
C LYS A 53 11.24 -7.06 -2.18
N SER A 54 10.26 -7.67 -1.52
CA SER A 54 10.12 -9.12 -1.46
C SER A 54 8.65 -9.52 -1.38
N ASN A 55 8.39 -10.78 -1.76
CA ASN A 55 7.14 -11.47 -1.48
C ASN A 55 7.47 -12.90 -1.04
N GLU A 56 6.82 -13.34 0.03
CA GLU A 56 7.03 -14.65 0.64
C GLU A 56 5.70 -15.37 0.78
N GLN A 57 5.70 -16.68 0.56
CA GLN A 57 4.57 -17.55 0.86
C GLN A 57 4.72 -18.00 2.31
N VAL A 58 3.76 -17.66 3.17
CA VAL A 58 3.81 -17.97 4.62
C VAL A 58 3.11 -19.28 4.93
N ASP A 59 2.02 -19.58 4.23
CA ASP A 59 1.32 -20.88 4.27
C ASP A 59 0.69 -21.18 2.89
N SER A 60 -0.19 -22.17 2.75
CA SER A 60 -0.80 -22.51 1.45
C SER A 60 -1.63 -21.40 0.78
N TYR A 61 -2.07 -20.39 1.52
CA TYR A 61 -3.01 -19.35 1.06
C TYR A 61 -2.50 -17.93 1.29
N GLN A 62 -1.66 -17.73 2.30
CA GLN A 62 -1.16 -16.43 2.72
C GLN A 62 0.17 -16.10 2.08
N ARG A 63 0.22 -14.93 1.45
CA ARG A 63 1.45 -14.33 0.93
C ARG A 63 1.68 -12.98 1.58
N ILE A 64 2.91 -12.71 1.99
CA ILE A 64 3.31 -11.45 2.61
C ILE A 64 4.34 -10.77 1.72
N GLY A 65 4.11 -9.50 1.40
CA GLY A 65 5.12 -8.63 0.78
C GLY A 65 5.79 -7.74 1.83
N LEU A 66 7.05 -7.38 1.59
CA LEU A 66 7.76 -6.35 2.35
C LEU A 66 8.27 -5.26 1.42
N GLY A 67 8.26 -4.02 1.88
CA GLY A 67 8.66 -2.90 1.05
C GLY A 67 8.65 -1.56 1.76
N GLU A 68 8.55 -0.50 0.96
CA GLU A 68 8.44 0.87 1.41
C GLU A 68 7.20 1.54 0.81
N ALA A 69 6.55 2.41 1.57
CA ALA A 69 5.45 3.25 1.10
C ALA A 69 5.76 4.74 1.29
N TYR A 70 5.27 5.57 0.37
CA TYR A 70 5.26 7.02 0.50
C TYR A 70 4.14 7.61 -0.36
N PHE A 71 3.59 8.76 0.03
CA PHE A 71 2.68 9.50 -0.83
C PHE A 71 3.43 10.15 -1.98
N LEU A 72 2.83 10.16 -3.17
CA LEU A 72 3.43 10.78 -4.36
C LEU A 72 3.40 12.31 -4.31
N MET A 73 2.37 12.89 -3.71
CA MET A 73 2.11 14.33 -3.69
C MET A 73 2.61 14.98 -2.39
N GLU A 74 3.13 16.20 -2.48
CA GLU A 74 3.66 16.94 -1.32
C GLU A 74 2.57 17.28 -0.30
N ASP A 75 1.37 17.64 -0.77
CA ASP A 75 0.23 18.00 0.08
C ASP A 75 -0.49 16.80 0.72
N ALA A 76 -0.15 15.58 0.28
CA ALA A 76 -0.73 14.38 0.85
C ALA A 76 -0.42 14.27 2.36
N PRO A 77 -1.28 13.62 3.14
CA PRO A 77 -1.16 13.58 4.60
C PRO A 77 -0.11 12.56 5.05
N SER A 78 1.15 12.78 4.68
CA SER A 78 2.28 11.92 5.03
C SER A 78 2.50 11.74 6.54
N PHE A 79 1.96 12.64 7.36
CA PHE A 79 1.94 12.52 8.82
C PHE A 79 1.04 11.39 9.33
N LEU A 80 0.13 10.87 8.51
CA LEU A 80 -0.73 9.72 8.82
C LEU A 80 -0.05 8.37 8.54
N LEU A 81 1.03 8.32 7.76
CA LEU A 81 1.82 7.09 7.54
C LEU A 81 2.67 6.78 8.78
N ASN A 82 2.00 6.46 9.88
CA ASN A 82 2.58 6.01 11.13
C ASN A 82 2.37 4.48 11.30
N SER A 83 3.12 3.87 12.22
CA SER A 83 3.03 2.44 12.50
C SER A 83 1.58 2.04 12.82
N GLY A 84 1.10 0.96 12.20
CA GLY A 84 -0.27 0.47 12.28
C GLY A 84 -1.26 1.15 11.32
N PHE A 85 -0.84 2.14 10.54
CA PHE A 85 -1.69 2.72 9.50
C PHE A 85 -1.95 1.69 8.39
N ILE A 86 -3.21 1.57 7.98
CA ILE A 86 -3.66 0.56 7.02
C ILE A 86 -4.14 1.20 5.71
N ILE A 87 -3.73 0.63 4.58
CA ILE A 87 -4.19 1.01 3.25
C ILE A 87 -4.69 -0.23 2.52
N ASN A 88 -5.94 -0.20 2.05
CA ASN A 88 -6.47 -1.24 1.19
C ASN A 88 -5.99 -1.07 -0.24
N ILE A 89 -5.62 -2.18 -0.88
CA ILE A 89 -5.20 -2.23 -2.28
C ILE A 89 -6.37 -2.76 -3.10
N TYR A 90 -6.89 -1.93 -4.00
CA TYR A 90 -7.92 -2.33 -4.95
C TYR A 90 -7.39 -2.39 -6.39
N GLU A 91 -7.77 -3.42 -7.12
CA GLU A 91 -7.65 -3.49 -8.59
C GLU A 91 -9.05 -3.62 -9.19
N GLY A 92 -9.56 -2.53 -9.75
CA GLY A 92 -10.99 -2.41 -10.04
C GLY A 92 -11.80 -2.57 -8.74
N PRO A 93 -12.87 -3.38 -8.72
CA PRO A 93 -13.67 -3.59 -7.51
C PRO A 93 -13.07 -4.61 -6.52
N LYS A 94 -11.92 -5.21 -6.83
CA LYS A 94 -11.37 -6.33 -6.03
C LYS A 94 -10.36 -5.85 -5.00
N LEU A 95 -10.56 -6.21 -3.74
CA LEU A 95 -9.55 -6.08 -2.70
C LEU A 95 -8.45 -7.13 -2.91
N VAL A 96 -7.30 -6.69 -3.39
CA VAL A 96 -6.19 -7.60 -3.73
C VAL A 96 -5.12 -7.70 -2.64
N GLY A 97 -5.16 -6.81 -1.66
CA GLY A 97 -4.34 -6.89 -0.46
C GLY A 97 -4.53 -5.69 0.46
N THR A 98 -3.79 -5.69 1.55
CA THR A 98 -3.80 -4.63 2.57
C THR A 98 -2.38 -4.33 2.98
N VAL A 99 -2.01 -3.05 3.00
CA VAL A 99 -0.71 -2.56 3.45
C VAL A 99 -0.84 -2.14 4.90
N GLU A 100 0.10 -2.56 5.73
CA GLU A 100 0.30 -2.11 7.10
C GLU A 100 1.65 -1.38 7.16
N VAL A 101 1.65 -0.16 7.69
CA VAL A 101 2.87 0.59 7.99
C VAL A 101 3.51 0.03 9.26
N LEU A 102 4.82 -0.22 9.22
CA LEU A 102 5.61 -0.78 10.33
C LEU A 102 6.19 0.31 11.23
#